data_AF-A0A1I2ZJM4-F1
#
_entry.id   AF-A0A1I2ZJM4-F1
#
_cell.length_a   1.000
_cell.length_b   1.000
_cell.length_c   1.000
_cell.angle_alpha   90.00
_cell.angle_beta   90.00
_cell.angle_gamma   90.00
#
_symmetry.space_group_name_H-M   'P 1'
#
loop_
_entity.id
_entity.type
_entity.pdbx_description
1 polymer ?
#
loop_
_entity_poly.entity_id
_entity_poly.type
_entity_poly.pdbx_seq_one_letter_code
_entity_poly.pdbx_strand_id
1 'polypeptide(L)'
;MPKQSEQAAFGLPMPCEVADSHCLTIDITEYLHYPLQLQVQGWHGPQPFAWRSFSHGEPLAKGAFLEAPGIPLPGSLYRDVPHTVATVGSMALLWRYALLQACARIPAALELASDNPLLLILLVEYAQRMGWSERQLPACLAFRRSVILAAIGLPGSASLARLLRRMALMPVTSPFLTIIRECLQQPETIKLLRHPTFWHVIPRNPKLA
;
A
#
# COMPACT_ATOMS: atom_id res chain seq x y z
N MET A 1 0.82 37.25 3.93
CA MET A 1 0.01 36.08 4.31
C MET A 1 -0.77 35.58 3.10
N PRO A 2 -0.61 34.32 2.68
CA PRO A 2 -1.60 33.67 1.84
C PRO A 2 -2.21 32.44 2.53
N LYS A 3 -3.54 32.52 2.65
CA LYS A 3 -4.60 31.51 2.65
C LYS A 3 -4.20 30.03 2.71
N GLN A 4 -4.51 29.43 3.86
CA GLN A 4 -4.93 28.03 3.97
C GLN A 4 -6.33 27.88 3.37
N SER A 5 -6.50 26.94 2.45
CA SER A 5 -7.81 26.34 2.14
C SER A 5 -7.61 25.16 1.19
N GLU A 6 -7.58 23.95 1.75
CA GLU A 6 -8.29 22.75 1.25
C GLU A 6 -7.88 21.52 2.07
N GLN A 7 -8.54 21.32 3.21
CA GLN A 7 -8.70 20.01 3.84
C GLN A 7 -10.13 19.93 4.37
N ALA A 8 -11.03 19.43 3.52
CA ALA A 8 -12.38 19.05 3.91
C ALA A 8 -12.70 17.71 3.26
N ALA A 9 -12.30 16.63 3.92
CA ALA A 9 -12.91 15.32 3.78
C ALA A 9 -12.75 14.61 5.13
N PHE A 10 -13.87 14.43 5.84
CA PHE A 10 -14.03 13.91 7.20
C PHE A 10 -13.69 14.90 8.33
N GLY A 11 -14.68 15.71 8.71
CA GLY A 11 -14.66 16.60 9.88
C GLY A 11 -14.83 15.84 11.20
N LEU A 12 -13.90 14.94 11.50
CA LEU A 12 -13.79 14.31 12.82
C LEU A 12 -12.60 14.95 13.56
N PRO A 13 -12.73 15.25 14.86
CA PRO A 13 -11.61 15.77 15.65
C PRO A 13 -10.48 14.73 15.62
N MET A 14 -9.28 15.19 15.23
CA MET A 14 -8.10 14.35 15.18
C MET A 14 -7.70 13.96 16.62
N PRO A 15 -7.40 12.67 16.88
CA PRO A 15 -6.98 12.21 18.20
C PRO A 15 -5.69 12.87 18.69
N CYS A 16 -5.54 12.99 20.00
CA CYS A 16 -4.35 13.60 20.63
C CYS A 16 -3.11 12.70 20.41
N GLU A 17 -2.02 13.29 19.92
CA GLU A 17 -0.79 12.61 19.52
C GLU A 17 0.34 12.86 20.53
N VAL A 18 0.97 11.78 21.02
CA VAL A 18 2.24 11.85 21.76
C VAL A 18 3.29 11.05 21.00
N ALA A 19 4.35 11.73 20.54
CA ALA A 19 5.42 11.13 19.75
C ALA A 19 6.62 10.79 20.64
N ASP A 20 6.97 9.51 20.69
CA ASP A 20 8.30 9.03 21.06
C ASP A 20 9.12 8.84 19.78
N SER A 21 10.46 8.80 19.87
CA SER A 21 11.39 9.06 18.76
C SER A 21 11.15 8.22 17.48
N HIS A 22 10.48 7.08 17.59
CA HIS A 22 10.07 6.24 16.45
C HIS A 22 8.65 5.68 16.56
N CYS A 23 7.84 6.16 17.50
CA CYS A 23 6.55 5.58 17.84
C CYS A 23 5.53 6.66 18.17
N LEU A 24 4.35 6.53 17.57
CA LEU A 24 3.24 7.44 17.75
C LEU A 24 2.16 6.77 18.60
N THR A 25 1.81 7.40 19.71
CA THR A 25 0.64 7.02 20.51
C THR A 25 -0.51 7.95 20.19
N ILE A 26 -1.64 7.37 19.85
CA ILE A 26 -2.86 8.03 19.40
C ILE A 26 -3.95 7.69 20.39
N ASP A 27 -4.48 8.68 21.09
CA ASP A 27 -5.62 8.49 21.98
C ASP A 27 -6.94 8.63 21.21
N ILE A 28 -7.66 7.52 21.04
CA ILE A 28 -8.94 7.46 20.33
C ILE A 28 -10.13 7.33 21.27
N THR A 29 -9.92 7.59 22.56
CA THR A 29 -10.95 7.48 23.60
C THR A 29 -12.14 8.38 23.34
N GLU A 30 -11.91 9.63 22.97
CA GLU A 30 -12.98 10.59 22.68
C GLU A 30 -13.81 10.20 21.45
N TYR A 31 -13.18 9.52 20.49
CA TYR A 31 -13.83 9.11 19.25
C TYR A 31 -14.71 7.86 19.42
N LEU A 32 -14.25 6.90 20.23
CA LEU A 32 -14.95 5.63 20.43
C LEU A 32 -15.81 5.58 21.70
N HIS A 33 -15.76 6.64 22.52
CA HIS A 33 -16.33 6.66 23.87
C HIS A 33 -15.92 5.44 24.72
N TYR A 34 -14.69 4.97 24.48
CA TYR A 34 -14.11 3.78 25.10
C TYR A 34 -12.60 3.99 25.25
N PRO A 35 -12.00 3.77 26.44
CA PRO A 35 -10.59 4.07 26.71
C PRO A 35 -9.68 3.19 25.86
N LEU A 36 -9.23 3.74 24.74
CA LEU A 36 -8.46 3.01 23.75
C LEU A 36 -7.34 3.90 23.23
N GLN A 37 -6.13 3.39 23.31
CA GLN A 37 -4.94 4.00 22.76
C GLN A 37 -4.38 3.10 21.68
N LEU A 38 -3.97 3.70 20.56
CA LEU A 38 -3.30 3.02 19.47
C LEU A 38 -1.85 3.48 19.42
N GLN A 39 -0.94 2.52 19.54
CA GLN A 39 0.48 2.74 19.34
C GLN A 39 0.88 2.25 17.95
N VAL A 40 1.53 3.08 17.15
CA VAL A 40 2.01 2.73 15.81
C VAL A 40 3.47 3.13 15.64
N GLN A 41 4.28 2.25 15.06
CA GLN A 41 5.67 2.58 14.75
C GLN A 41 5.78 3.37 13.43
N GLY A 42 6.64 4.39 13.43
CA GLY A 42 6.98 5.17 12.26
C GLY A 42 7.89 4.43 11.28
N TRP A 43 8.24 5.10 10.17
CA TRP A 43 9.06 4.53 9.10
C TRP A 43 10.42 3.99 9.57
N HIS A 44 11.05 4.66 10.53
CA HIS A 44 12.37 4.31 11.06
C HIS A 44 12.32 3.43 12.33
N GLY A 45 11.13 2.97 12.74
CA GLY A 45 11.00 2.10 13.91
C GLY A 45 11.61 0.71 13.69
N PRO A 46 11.91 -0.04 14.77
CA PRO A 46 12.43 -1.41 14.67
C PRO A 46 11.46 -2.38 13.95
N GLN A 47 10.17 -2.09 13.97
CA GLN A 47 9.13 -2.78 13.19
C GLN A 47 8.22 -1.71 12.55
N PRO A 48 8.62 -1.11 11.42
CA PRO A 48 7.88 -0.03 10.79
C PRO A 48 6.42 -0.38 10.54
N PHE A 49 5.50 0.52 10.90
CA PHE A 49 4.05 0.31 10.81
C PHE A 49 3.57 -0.98 11.50
N ALA A 50 4.25 -1.46 12.53
CA ALA A 50 3.62 -2.34 13.50
C ALA A 50 2.70 -1.50 14.39
N TRP A 51 1.54 -2.05 14.74
CA TRP A 51 0.61 -1.38 15.63
C TRP A 51 0.11 -2.29 16.75
N ARG A 52 -0.23 -1.68 17.87
CA ARG A 52 -0.82 -2.32 19.06
C ARG A 52 -1.86 -1.38 19.66
N SER A 53 -2.95 -1.94 20.17
CA SER A 53 -3.94 -1.19 20.92
C SER A 53 -3.89 -1.55 22.40
N PHE A 54 -4.21 -0.57 23.24
CA PHE A 54 -4.21 -0.68 24.69
C PHE A 54 -5.51 -0.13 25.25
N SER A 55 -6.05 -0.77 26.28
CA SER A 55 -7.19 -0.27 27.06
C SER A 55 -6.81 -0.28 28.53
N HIS A 56 -6.99 0.84 29.21
CA HIS A 56 -6.57 1.02 30.60
C HIS A 56 -5.09 0.65 30.88
N GLY A 57 -4.21 0.84 29.90
CA GLY A 57 -2.79 0.48 30.00
C GLY A 57 -2.47 -0.99 29.68
N GLU A 58 -3.49 -1.84 29.52
CA GLU A 58 -3.33 -3.25 29.18
C GLU A 58 -3.37 -3.48 27.65
N PRO A 59 -2.52 -4.35 27.08
CA PRO A 59 -2.57 -4.69 25.66
C PRO A 59 -3.90 -5.36 25.29
N LEU A 60 -4.61 -4.80 24.31
CA LEU A 60 -5.89 -5.33 23.82
C LEU A 60 -5.69 -6.15 22.54
N ALA A 61 -4.98 -5.59 21.55
CA ALA A 61 -4.71 -6.25 20.27
C ALA A 61 -3.38 -5.78 19.67
N LYS A 62 -2.91 -6.54 18.67
CA LYS A 62 -1.78 -6.17 17.83
C LYS A 62 -2.05 -6.57 16.39
N GLY A 63 -1.58 -5.78 15.45
CA GLY A 63 -1.70 -6.10 14.03
C GLY A 63 -0.77 -7.23 13.61
N ALA A 64 -1.27 -8.13 12.77
CA ALA A 64 -0.45 -9.01 11.98
C ALA A 64 0.29 -8.26 10.84
N PHE A 65 1.14 -8.99 10.12
CA PHE A 65 1.78 -8.45 8.93
C PHE A 65 0.72 -8.16 7.85
N LEU A 66 0.86 -7.00 7.19
CA LEU A 66 -0.06 -6.36 6.25
C LEU A 66 -1.43 -5.96 6.82
N GLU A 67 -1.62 -6.03 8.13
CA GLU A 67 -2.89 -5.69 8.77
C GLU A 67 -2.92 -4.22 9.20
N ALA A 68 -3.93 -3.48 8.74
CA ALA A 68 -4.17 -2.10 9.14
C ALA A 68 -4.91 -2.04 10.48
N PRO A 69 -4.73 -0.98 11.29
CA PRO A 69 -5.45 -0.80 12.56
C PRO A 69 -6.95 -0.51 12.40
N GLY A 70 -7.49 -0.54 11.18
CA GLY A 70 -8.92 -0.31 10.90
C GLY A 70 -9.39 1.14 11.06
N ILE A 71 -8.50 2.07 11.43
CA ILE A 71 -8.80 3.48 11.61
C ILE A 71 -7.87 4.37 10.79
N PRO A 72 -8.31 5.59 10.39
CA PRO A 72 -7.43 6.57 9.80
C PRO A 72 -6.28 6.93 10.74
N LEU A 73 -5.08 7.01 10.18
CA LEU A 73 -3.89 7.40 10.92
C LEU A 73 -3.47 8.82 10.53
N PRO A 74 -2.90 9.58 11.47
CA PRO A 74 -2.51 10.96 11.23
C PRO A 74 -1.43 11.10 10.16
N GLY A 75 -1.44 12.26 9.50
CA GLY A 75 -0.47 12.61 8.46
C GLY A 75 0.98 12.55 8.93
N SER A 76 1.22 12.85 10.21
CA SER A 76 2.53 12.86 10.86
C SER A 76 3.25 11.51 10.74
N LEU A 77 2.52 10.40 10.80
CA LEU A 77 3.08 9.05 10.68
C LEU A 77 3.75 8.79 9.31
N TYR A 78 3.32 9.52 8.27
CA TYR A 78 3.81 9.34 6.91
C TYR A 78 4.94 10.31 6.54
N ARG A 79 5.41 11.16 7.47
CA ARG A 79 6.37 12.23 7.18
C ARG A 79 7.68 11.72 6.56
N ASP A 80 8.19 10.61 7.09
CA ASP A 80 9.49 10.06 6.67
C ASP A 80 9.37 8.99 5.58
N VAL A 81 8.15 8.78 5.06
CA VAL A 81 7.90 7.82 3.98
C VAL A 81 8.54 8.33 2.68
N PRO A 82 9.37 7.53 1.98
CA PRO A 82 9.93 7.92 0.69
C PRO A 82 8.81 8.28 -0.30
N HIS A 83 9.02 9.36 -1.07
CA HIS A 83 8.00 9.89 -1.98
C HIS A 83 7.43 8.79 -2.91
N THR A 84 8.27 7.92 -3.47
CA THR A 84 7.79 6.83 -4.34
C THR A 84 6.75 5.95 -3.64
N VAL A 85 7.00 5.58 -2.38
CA VAL A 85 6.09 4.75 -1.59
C VAL A 85 4.83 5.53 -1.23
N ALA A 86 4.98 6.80 -0.84
CA ALA A 86 3.84 7.67 -0.55
C ALA A 86 2.92 7.81 -1.77
N THR A 87 3.47 7.96 -2.98
CA THR A 87 2.71 8.00 -4.23
C THR A 87 1.98 6.69 -4.49
N VAL A 88 2.66 5.54 -4.40
CA VAL A 88 2.01 4.23 -4.58
C VAL A 88 0.88 4.03 -3.56
N GLY A 89 1.13 4.36 -2.30
CA GLY A 89 0.12 4.28 -1.23
C GLY A 89 -1.06 5.23 -1.45
N SER A 90 -0.84 6.43 -1.99
CA SER A 90 -1.91 7.38 -2.33
C SER A 90 -2.80 6.89 -3.49
N MET A 91 -2.23 6.12 -4.42
CA MET A 91 -2.98 5.53 -5.51
C MET A 91 -3.74 4.28 -5.08
N ALA A 92 -3.44 3.67 -3.94
CA ALA A 92 -4.08 2.43 -3.49
C ALA A 92 -4.51 2.55 -2.03
N LEU A 93 -5.38 3.53 -1.73
CA LEU A 93 -5.74 3.92 -0.35
C LEU A 93 -6.20 2.76 0.53
N LEU A 94 -6.98 1.82 -0.02
CA LEU A 94 -7.46 0.64 0.70
C LEU A 94 -6.30 -0.24 1.22
N TRP A 95 -5.22 -0.36 0.43
CA TRP A 95 -4.04 -1.17 0.75
C TRP A 95 -2.86 -0.33 1.21
N ARG A 96 -3.04 0.98 1.40
CA ARG A 96 -1.96 1.93 1.68
C ARG A 96 -1.11 1.48 2.87
N TYR A 97 -1.75 1.06 3.95
CA TYR A 97 -1.03 0.62 5.14
C TYR A 97 -0.16 -0.62 4.87
N ALA A 98 -0.72 -1.62 4.21
CA ALA A 98 -0.01 -2.84 3.83
C ALA A 98 1.17 -2.53 2.87
N LEU A 99 0.98 -1.62 1.92
CA LEU A 99 2.02 -1.18 0.99
C LEU A 99 3.18 -0.47 1.72
N LEU A 100 2.85 0.44 2.63
CA LEU A 100 3.83 1.16 3.45
C LEU A 100 4.63 0.17 4.31
N GLN A 101 3.94 -0.73 5.00
CA GLN A 101 4.56 -1.71 5.85
C GLN A 101 5.47 -2.66 5.05
N ALA A 102 5.01 -3.14 3.88
CA ALA A 102 5.82 -3.98 3.00
C ALA A 102 7.08 -3.26 2.52
N CYS A 103 6.95 -2.01 2.03
CA CYS A 103 8.09 -1.24 1.53
C CYS A 103 9.08 -0.84 2.62
N ALA A 104 8.61 -0.58 3.84
CA ALA A 104 9.48 -0.22 4.95
C ALA A 104 10.27 -1.42 5.50
N ARG A 105 9.71 -2.63 5.41
CA ARG A 105 10.30 -3.85 6.00
C ARG A 105 11.05 -4.72 5.01
N ILE A 106 10.77 -4.59 3.70
CA ILE A 106 11.29 -5.49 2.67
C ILE A 106 11.93 -4.66 1.55
N PRO A 107 13.27 -4.64 1.43
CA PRO A 107 13.96 -3.87 0.39
C PRO A 107 13.47 -4.18 -1.04
N ALA A 108 13.22 -5.45 -1.35
CA ALA A 108 12.69 -5.86 -2.65
C ALA A 108 11.29 -5.28 -2.96
N ALA A 109 10.46 -5.04 -1.95
CA ALA A 109 9.16 -4.38 -2.14
C ALA A 109 9.34 -2.89 -2.48
N LEU A 110 10.30 -2.21 -1.84
CA LEU A 110 10.65 -0.82 -2.13
C LEU A 110 11.20 -0.66 -3.56
N GLU A 111 12.06 -1.58 -4.01
CA GLU A 111 12.54 -1.62 -5.39
C GLU A 111 11.39 -1.83 -6.37
N LEU A 112 10.48 -2.77 -6.07
CA LEU A 112 9.33 -3.04 -6.92
C LEU A 112 8.35 -1.86 -6.98
N ALA A 113 8.21 -1.09 -5.90
CA ALA A 113 7.41 0.14 -5.89
C ALA A 113 7.91 1.16 -6.92
N SER A 114 9.23 1.20 -7.15
CA SER A 114 9.86 2.12 -8.08
C SER A 114 9.81 1.60 -9.53
N ASP A 115 10.03 0.30 -9.73
CA ASP A 115 10.12 -0.28 -11.07
C ASP A 115 8.77 -0.69 -11.66
N ASN A 116 7.89 -1.29 -10.85
CA ASN A 116 6.61 -1.85 -11.31
C ASN A 116 5.53 -1.75 -10.20
N PRO A 117 5.03 -0.53 -9.92
CA PRO A 117 4.15 -0.28 -8.79
C PRO A 117 2.81 -1.01 -8.87
N LEU A 118 2.25 -1.21 -10.07
CA LEU A 118 1.01 -1.96 -10.23
C LEU A 118 1.17 -3.43 -9.86
N LEU A 119 2.31 -4.05 -10.19
CA LEU A 119 2.62 -5.41 -9.77
C LEU A 119 2.77 -5.49 -8.24
N LEU A 120 3.39 -4.48 -7.61
CA LEU A 120 3.46 -4.44 -6.14
C LEU A 120 2.07 -4.38 -5.51
N ILE A 121 1.16 -3.52 -6.01
CA ILE A 121 -0.21 -3.39 -5.49
C ILE A 121 -0.96 -4.72 -5.63
N LEU A 122 -0.91 -5.35 -6.80
CA LEU A 122 -1.54 -6.65 -7.04
C LEU A 122 -0.98 -7.74 -6.13
N LEU A 123 0.32 -7.72 -5.85
CA LEU A 123 0.95 -8.69 -4.96
C LEU A 123 0.57 -8.47 -3.50
N VAL A 124 0.59 -7.22 -3.02
CA VAL A 124 0.24 -6.89 -1.63
C VAL A 124 -1.24 -7.15 -1.36
N GLU A 125 -2.13 -6.80 -2.29
CA GLU A 125 -3.55 -7.13 -2.19
C GLU A 125 -3.78 -8.65 -2.10
N TYR A 126 -3.09 -9.42 -2.95
CA TYR A 126 -3.16 -10.88 -2.91
C TYR A 126 -2.61 -11.44 -1.59
N ALA A 127 -1.44 -10.97 -1.16
CA ALA A 127 -0.80 -11.39 0.09
C ALA A 127 -1.69 -11.12 1.31
N GLN A 128 -2.33 -9.95 1.35
CA GLN A 128 -3.26 -9.59 2.42
C GLN A 128 -4.51 -10.48 2.42
N ARG A 129 -5.14 -10.70 1.26
CA ARG A 129 -6.27 -11.64 1.12
C ARG A 129 -5.93 -13.06 1.57
N MET A 130 -4.72 -13.51 1.30
CA MET A 130 -4.25 -14.85 1.64
C MET A 130 -3.66 -14.95 3.05
N GLY A 131 -3.68 -13.87 3.85
CA GLY A 131 -3.16 -13.86 5.21
C GLY A 131 -1.67 -14.18 5.28
N TRP A 132 -0.88 -13.70 4.31
CA TRP A 132 0.55 -14.01 4.26
C TRP A 132 1.30 -13.48 5.47
N SER A 133 2.15 -14.34 6.02
CA SER A 133 3.12 -14.00 7.06
C SER A 133 4.28 -13.15 6.52
N GLU A 134 5.02 -12.56 7.46
CA GLU A 134 6.23 -11.77 7.17
C GLU A 134 7.31 -12.54 6.41
N ARG A 135 7.28 -13.88 6.40
CA ARG A 135 8.25 -14.71 5.65
C ARG A 135 7.81 -14.98 4.21
N GLN A 136 6.50 -15.03 3.94
CA GLN A 136 5.97 -15.45 2.64
C GLN A 136 6.12 -14.37 1.58
N LEU A 137 5.86 -13.10 1.93
CA LEU A 137 5.98 -12.00 0.96
C LEU A 137 7.44 -11.79 0.48
N PRO A 138 8.46 -11.72 1.36
CA PRO A 138 9.86 -11.65 0.92
C PRO A 138 10.28 -12.84 0.06
N ALA A 139 9.86 -14.06 0.45
CA ALA A 139 10.16 -15.26 -0.33
C ALA A 139 9.56 -15.20 -1.74
N CYS A 140 8.33 -14.67 -1.87
CA CYS A 140 7.70 -14.46 -3.18
C CYS A 140 8.44 -13.39 -4.00
N LEU A 141 8.83 -12.28 -3.37
CA LEU A 141 9.54 -11.17 -4.01
C LEU A 141 10.94 -11.55 -4.51
N ALA A 142 11.54 -12.62 -3.97
CA ALA A 142 12.81 -13.15 -4.46
C ALA A 142 12.70 -13.82 -5.84
N PHE A 143 11.49 -14.17 -6.30
CA PHE A 143 11.29 -14.77 -7.61
C PHE A 143 11.29 -13.72 -8.74
N ARG A 144 11.53 -14.20 -9.97
CA ARG A 144 11.37 -13.38 -11.17
C ARG A 144 9.92 -12.94 -11.34
N ARG A 145 9.69 -11.76 -11.91
CA ARG A 145 8.36 -11.14 -12.06
C ARG A 145 7.32 -12.02 -12.75
N SER A 146 7.72 -12.84 -13.72
CA SER A 146 6.83 -13.80 -14.37
C SER A 146 6.32 -14.88 -13.41
N VAL A 147 7.15 -15.32 -12.46
CA VAL A 147 6.76 -16.28 -11.42
C VAL A 147 5.85 -15.62 -10.40
N ILE A 148 6.14 -14.36 -10.01
CA ILE A 148 5.25 -13.57 -9.15
C ILE A 148 3.86 -13.45 -9.78
N LEU A 149 3.78 -13.12 -11.07
CA LEU A 149 2.52 -13.03 -11.82
C LEU A 149 1.74 -14.35 -11.77
N ALA A 150 2.40 -15.47 -12.02
CA ALA A 150 1.77 -16.79 -11.93
C ALA A 150 1.25 -17.07 -10.52
N ALA A 151 2.02 -16.74 -9.48
CA ALA A 151 1.64 -16.95 -8.08
C ALA A 151 0.38 -16.18 -7.69
N ILE A 152 0.15 -14.99 -8.27
CA ILE A 152 -1.04 -14.17 -8.01
C ILE A 152 -2.19 -14.44 -9.00
N GLY A 153 -2.12 -15.52 -9.77
CA GLY A 153 -3.17 -15.97 -10.68
C GLY A 153 -3.23 -15.23 -12.03
N LEU A 154 -2.14 -14.59 -12.44
CA LEU A 154 -2.01 -13.91 -13.73
C LEU A 154 -1.10 -14.70 -14.70
N PRO A 155 -1.19 -14.47 -16.02
CA PRO A 155 -0.29 -15.12 -16.97
C PRO A 155 1.18 -14.85 -16.67
N GLY A 156 1.93 -15.90 -16.30
CA GLY A 156 3.32 -15.82 -15.86
C GLY A 156 4.33 -15.54 -16.98
N SER A 157 4.23 -14.40 -17.65
CA SER A 157 5.07 -14.04 -18.80
C SER A 157 5.88 -12.76 -18.56
N ALA A 158 7.11 -12.73 -19.10
CA ALA A 158 7.95 -11.53 -19.08
C ALA A 158 7.30 -10.35 -19.84
N SER A 159 6.54 -10.64 -20.89
CA SER A 159 5.81 -9.64 -21.66
C SER A 159 4.72 -8.96 -20.85
N LEU A 160 3.97 -9.71 -20.02
CA LEU A 160 2.99 -9.11 -19.10
C LEU A 160 3.69 -8.28 -18.01
N ALA A 161 4.79 -8.77 -17.44
CA ALA A 161 5.56 -7.98 -16.47
C ALA A 161 6.04 -6.64 -17.05
N ARG A 162 6.49 -6.64 -18.31
CA ARG A 162 6.85 -5.41 -19.05
C ARG A 162 5.66 -4.52 -19.36
N LEU A 163 4.49 -5.10 -19.63
CA LEU A 163 3.24 -4.36 -19.83
C LEU A 163 2.87 -3.58 -18.57
N LEU A 164 2.81 -4.25 -17.42
CA LEU A 164 2.45 -3.63 -16.13
C LEU A 164 3.40 -2.48 -15.76
N ARG A 165 4.70 -2.66 -16.01
CA ARG A 165 5.72 -1.62 -15.79
C ARG A 165 5.45 -0.33 -16.58
N ARG A 166 4.79 -0.43 -17.74
CA ARG A 166 4.51 0.72 -18.63
C ARG A 166 3.18 1.39 -18.34
N MET A 167 2.28 0.75 -17.61
CA MET A 167 0.99 1.35 -17.24
C MET A 167 1.24 2.47 -16.23
N ALA A 168 0.68 3.67 -16.44
CA ALA A 168 0.66 4.61 -15.34
C ALA A 168 -0.24 4.08 -14.25
N LEU A 169 0.20 4.39 -13.04
CA LEU A 169 -0.59 4.16 -11.86
C LEU A 169 -1.69 5.23 -11.81
N MET A 170 -2.93 4.78 -11.85
CA MET A 170 -4.12 5.57 -11.58
C MET A 170 -4.67 5.18 -10.20
N PRO A 171 -5.54 6.00 -9.57
CA PRO A 171 -6.21 5.61 -8.35
C PRO A 171 -6.90 4.24 -8.51
N VAL A 172 -6.50 3.31 -7.64
CA VAL A 172 -6.85 1.91 -7.64
C VAL A 172 -7.87 1.67 -6.53
N THR A 173 -9.05 1.19 -6.93
CA THR A 173 -10.09 0.69 -6.02
C THR A 173 -10.17 -0.83 -6.10
N SER A 174 -10.87 -1.46 -5.14
CA SER A 174 -11.14 -2.91 -5.17
C SER A 174 -11.83 -3.35 -6.48
N PRO A 175 -12.94 -2.71 -6.92
CA PRO A 175 -13.55 -3.06 -8.20
C PRO A 175 -12.59 -2.90 -9.39
N PHE A 176 -11.76 -1.86 -9.39
CA PHE A 176 -10.80 -1.60 -10.45
C PHE A 176 -9.72 -2.68 -10.53
N LEU A 177 -9.18 -3.18 -9.40
CA LEU A 177 -8.23 -4.29 -9.42
C LEU A 177 -8.86 -5.58 -9.94
N THR A 178 -10.11 -5.86 -9.57
CA THR A 178 -10.83 -7.03 -10.09
C THR A 178 -10.92 -6.97 -11.61
N ILE A 179 -11.36 -5.83 -12.16
CA ILE A 179 -11.45 -5.61 -13.62
C ILE A 179 -10.08 -5.77 -14.28
N ILE A 180 -9.03 -5.18 -13.71
CA ILE A 180 -7.66 -5.34 -14.22
C ILE A 180 -7.27 -6.82 -14.24
N ARG A 181 -7.47 -7.56 -13.14
CA ARG A 181 -7.11 -8.98 -13.05
C ARG A 181 -7.82 -9.78 -14.13
N GLU A 182 -9.14 -9.61 -14.27
CA GLU A 182 -9.94 -10.28 -15.30
C GLU A 182 -9.43 -9.95 -16.71
N CYS A 183 -9.20 -8.67 -17.00
CA CYS A 183 -8.67 -8.22 -18.29
C CYS A 183 -7.28 -8.81 -18.59
N LEU A 184 -6.40 -8.86 -17.60
CA LEU A 184 -5.04 -9.41 -17.74
C LEU A 184 -5.02 -10.94 -17.84
N GLN A 185 -6.10 -11.63 -17.49
CA GLN A 185 -6.24 -13.07 -17.70
C GLN A 185 -6.67 -13.42 -19.12
N GLN A 186 -7.28 -12.47 -19.85
CA GLN A 186 -7.74 -12.69 -21.22
C GLN A 186 -6.60 -12.47 -22.24
N PRO A 187 -6.15 -13.51 -22.98
CA PRO A 187 -5.03 -13.39 -23.91
C PRO A 187 -5.25 -12.35 -25.01
N GLU A 188 -6.48 -12.23 -25.52
CA GLU A 188 -6.83 -11.27 -26.57
C GLU A 188 -6.73 -9.83 -26.06
N THR A 189 -7.18 -9.56 -24.84
CA THR A 189 -7.03 -8.25 -24.19
C THR A 189 -5.56 -7.89 -24.01
N ILE A 190 -4.71 -8.84 -23.60
CA ILE A 190 -3.26 -8.59 -23.49
C ILE A 190 -2.65 -8.24 -24.86
N LYS A 191 -3.09 -8.87 -25.97
CA LYS A 191 -2.60 -8.52 -27.31
C LYS A 191 -2.97 -7.08 -27.66
N LEU A 192 -4.20 -6.65 -27.38
CA LEU A 192 -4.66 -5.28 -27.62
C LEU A 192 -3.88 -4.25 -26.81
N LEU A 193 -3.69 -4.51 -25.51
CA LEU A 193 -2.96 -3.61 -24.61
C LEU A 193 -1.48 -3.43 -25.01
N ARG A 194 -0.88 -4.36 -25.76
CA ARG A 194 0.50 -4.20 -26.25
C ARG A 194 0.65 -3.10 -27.30
N HIS A 195 -0.43 -2.72 -27.99
CA HIS A 195 -0.37 -1.75 -29.08
C HIS A 195 -0.27 -0.29 -28.57
N PRO A 196 0.73 0.50 -29.03
CA PRO A 196 0.98 1.89 -28.61
C PRO A 196 -0.23 2.82 -28.68
N THR A 197 -1.18 2.54 -29.58
CA THR A 197 -2.41 3.30 -29.82
C THR A 197 -3.40 3.25 -28.64
N PHE A 198 -3.43 2.17 -27.86
CA PHE A 198 -4.31 2.09 -26.67
C PHE A 198 -3.77 2.86 -25.45
N TRP A 199 -2.50 3.27 -25.47
CA TRP A 199 -1.87 3.98 -24.37
C TRP A 199 -2.17 5.48 -24.35
N HIS A 200 -2.91 6.01 -25.33
CA HIS A 200 -3.37 7.40 -25.28
C HIS A 200 -4.54 7.62 -24.31
N VAL A 201 -5.10 6.54 -23.76
CA VAL A 201 -6.21 6.57 -22.80
C VAL A 201 -5.72 6.41 -21.35
N ILE A 202 -4.47 5.98 -21.14
CA ILE A 202 -3.88 5.80 -19.80
C ILE A 202 -2.65 6.73 -19.74
N PRO A 203 -2.53 7.62 -18.75
CA PRO A 203 -1.35 8.48 -18.64
C PRO A 203 -0.07 7.62 -18.66
N ARG A 204 1.08 8.18 -19.06
CA ARG A 204 2.37 7.47 -18.99
C ARG A 204 3.18 8.00 -17.83
N ASN A 205 4.00 7.13 -17.21
CA ASN A 205 5.03 7.59 -16.28
C ASN A 205 6.16 8.24 -17.10
N PRO A 206 6.43 9.55 -16.96
CA PRO A 206 7.39 10.27 -17.79
C PRO A 206 8.85 9.90 -17.48
N LYS A 207 9.13 9.14 -16.42
CA LYS A 207 10.50 8.75 -16.03
C LYS A 207 11.08 7.56 -16.82
N LEU A 208 10.38 7.05 -17.84
CA LEU A 208 10.78 5.88 -18.61
C LEU A 208 10.68 6.10 -20.15
N ALA A 209 10.73 7.36 -20.59
CA ALA A 209 10.85 7.73 -22.00
C ALA A 209 12.30 8.08 -22.34
#